data_AF-A0A0F9WJR0-F1
#
_entry.id   AF-A0A0F9WJR0-F1
#
_cell.length_a   1.000
_cell.length_b   1.000
_cell.length_c   1.000
_cell.angle_alpha   90.00
_cell.angle_beta   90.00
_cell.angle_gamma   90.00
#
_symmetry.space_group_name_H-M   'P 1'
#
loop_
_entity.id
_entity.type
_entity.pdbx_description
1 polymer ?
#
loop_
_entity_poly.entity_id
_entity_poly.type
_entity_poly.pdbx_seq_one_letter_code
_entity_poly.pdbx_strand_id
1 'polypeptide(L)'
;MADKKSEIYVRFKSDKYGCGMFENPCHSIEEAAGQFAEDSDSVSATSHEFDATGRLITACDVTEKVIEHLKEMIRDDTWTSSPHPILDDFFAAWSEEAVRDRANDLEHEHVESAMLNI
;
A
#
# COMPACT_ATOMS: atom_id res chain seq x y z
N MET A 1 22.76 -10.67 -16.03
CA MET A 1 21.40 -11.04 -15.55
C MET A 1 20.44 -10.67 -16.66
N ALA A 2 19.52 -11.54 -17.06
CA ALA A 2 18.50 -11.15 -18.04
C ALA A 2 17.66 -10.01 -17.42
N ASP A 3 17.53 -8.90 -18.14
CA ASP A 3 16.71 -7.76 -17.76
C ASP A 3 15.26 -8.26 -17.62
N LYS A 4 14.82 -8.43 -16.38
CA LYS A 4 13.44 -8.82 -16.06
C LYS A 4 12.68 -7.55 -15.75
N LYS A 5 11.53 -7.37 -16.42
CA LYS A 5 10.64 -6.25 -16.13
C LYS A 5 9.54 -6.74 -15.19
N SER A 6 9.35 -6.04 -14.06
CA SER A 6 8.21 -6.26 -13.17
C SER A 6 7.24 -5.10 -13.30
N GLU A 7 5.96 -5.43 -13.40
CA GLU A 7 4.86 -4.47 -13.50
C GLU A 7 3.74 -4.92 -12.57
N ILE A 8 3.15 -4.00 -11.82
CA ILE A 8 2.03 -4.28 -10.93
C ILE A 8 0.79 -3.69 -11.56
N TYR A 9 -0.21 -4.53 -11.80
CA TYR A 9 -1.49 -4.10 -12.33
C TYR A 9 -2.53 -4.10 -11.22
N VAL A 10 -3.13 -2.94 -11.00
CA VAL A 10 -4.25 -2.77 -10.06
C VAL A 10 -5.55 -3.09 -10.80
N ARG A 11 -6.41 -3.89 -10.17
CA ARG A 11 -7.78 -4.15 -10.64
C ARG A 11 -8.75 -3.23 -9.95
N PHE A 12 -9.79 -2.85 -10.68
CA PHE A 12 -10.92 -2.09 -10.16
C PHE A 12 -12.24 -2.83 -10.34
N LYS A 13 -13.23 -2.47 -9.53
CA LYS A 13 -14.63 -2.87 -9.64
C LYS A 13 -15.50 -1.65 -9.43
N SER A 14 -16.14 -1.20 -10.51
CA SER A 14 -16.99 -0.03 -10.54
C SER A 14 -18.42 -0.40 -10.92
N ASP A 15 -19.42 0.20 -10.29
CA ASP A 15 -20.83 0.02 -10.69
C ASP A 15 -21.11 0.58 -12.08
N LYS A 16 -20.32 1.57 -12.52
CA LYS A 16 -20.48 2.25 -13.80
C LYS A 16 -19.77 1.55 -14.95
N TYR A 17 -18.60 0.97 -14.69
CA TYR A 17 -17.70 0.42 -15.71
C TYR A 17 -17.50 -1.10 -15.61
N GLY A 18 -18.04 -1.75 -14.58
CA GLY A 18 -17.82 -3.17 -14.31
C GLY A 18 -16.45 -3.44 -13.69
N CYS A 19 -15.91 -4.63 -13.94
CA CYS A 19 -14.59 -5.04 -13.43
C CYS A 19 -13.52 -4.87 -14.51
N GLY A 20 -12.34 -4.39 -14.12
CA GLY A 20 -11.23 -4.20 -15.06
C GLY A 20 -9.87 -4.09 -14.40
N MET A 21 -8.87 -3.74 -15.22
CA MET A 21 -7.50 -3.42 -14.80
C MET A 21 -7.20 -2.00 -15.25
N PHE A 22 -6.50 -1.23 -14.42
CA PHE A 22 -6.00 0.08 -14.84
C PHE A 22 -5.01 -0.08 -15.98
N GLU A 23 -5.07 0.81 -16.96
CA GLU A 23 -4.26 0.73 -18.18
C GLU A 23 -2.77 0.96 -17.92
N ASN A 24 -2.45 1.81 -16.94
CA ASN A 24 -1.07 2.09 -16.57
C ASN A 24 -0.64 1.12 -15.47
N PRO A 25 0.39 0.28 -15.71
CA PRO A 25 0.98 -0.51 -14.65
C PRO A 25 1.76 0.37 -13.68
N CYS A 26 1.70 0.03 -12.40
CA CYS A 26 2.62 0.53 -11.40
C CYS A 26 3.96 -0.21 -11.51
N HIS A 27 5.05 0.42 -11.11
CA HIS A 27 6.39 -0.16 -11.11
C HIS A 27 6.93 -0.43 -9.71
N SER A 28 6.17 -0.07 -8.68
CA SER A 28 6.47 -0.34 -7.27
C SER A 28 5.19 -0.62 -6.46
N ILE A 29 5.38 -1.21 -5.27
CA ILE A 29 4.28 -1.39 -4.30
C ILE A 29 3.77 -0.04 -3.81
N GLU A 30 4.66 0.94 -3.66
CA GLU A 30 4.34 2.33 -3.29
C GLU A 30 3.38 2.98 -4.29
N GLU A 31 3.69 2.91 -5.59
CA GLU A 31 2.80 3.44 -6.63
C GLU A 31 1.44 2.73 -6.66
N ALA A 32 1.44 1.41 -6.47
CA ALA A 32 0.20 0.64 -6.39
C ALA A 32 -0.62 1.01 -5.15
N ALA A 33 0.03 1.24 -4.00
CA ALA A 33 -0.61 1.70 -2.77
C ALA A 33 -1.19 3.11 -2.94
N GLY A 34 -0.46 4.02 -3.59
CA GLY A 34 -0.96 5.34 -3.96
C GLY A 34 -2.22 5.26 -4.82
N GLN A 35 -2.25 4.39 -5.83
CA GLN A 35 -3.45 4.19 -6.65
C GLN A 35 -4.63 3.61 -5.87
N PHE A 36 -4.39 2.68 -4.94
CA PHE A 36 -5.42 2.21 -4.00
C PHE A 36 -5.92 3.31 -3.08
N ALA A 37 -5.04 4.25 -2.72
CA ALA A 37 -5.38 5.38 -1.88
C ALA A 37 -6.28 6.36 -2.64
N GLU A 38 -6.00 6.61 -3.91
CA GLU A 38 -6.72 7.61 -4.72
C GLU A 38 -8.03 7.09 -5.33
N ASP A 39 -8.12 5.80 -5.65
CA ASP A 39 -9.26 5.22 -6.38
C ASP A 39 -10.05 4.22 -5.53
N SER A 40 -11.28 4.61 -5.17
CA SER A 40 -12.20 3.83 -4.34
C SER A 40 -12.68 2.53 -4.96
N ASP A 41 -12.56 2.41 -6.29
CA ASP A 41 -12.99 1.23 -7.02
C ASP A 41 -11.87 0.16 -7.05
N SER A 42 -10.68 0.44 -6.55
CA SER A 42 -9.58 -0.53 -6.47
C SER A 42 -9.96 -1.77 -5.64
N VAL A 43 -9.50 -2.96 -6.04
CA VAL A 43 -9.87 -4.20 -5.32
C VAL A 43 -8.73 -5.18 -5.10
N SER A 44 -7.70 -5.17 -5.94
CA SER A 44 -6.57 -6.11 -5.82
C SER A 44 -5.41 -5.70 -6.72
N ALA A 45 -4.20 -6.15 -6.41
CA ALA A 45 -3.00 -5.89 -7.21
C ALA A 45 -2.31 -7.21 -7.59
N THR A 46 -1.84 -7.31 -8.84
CA THR A 46 -1.09 -8.47 -9.33
C THR A 46 0.22 -8.02 -9.95
N SER A 47 1.32 -8.57 -9.47
CA SER A 47 2.66 -8.36 -10.04
C SER A 47 2.87 -9.33 -11.18
N HIS A 48 3.21 -8.81 -12.35
CA HIS A 48 3.57 -9.53 -13.56
C HIS A 48 5.07 -9.39 -13.81
N GLU A 49 5.75 -10.52 -13.97
CA GLU A 49 7.15 -10.57 -14.40
C GLU A 49 7.23 -10.95 -15.87
N PHE A 50 7.92 -10.14 -16.66
CA PHE A 50 8.13 -10.36 -18.09
C PHE A 50 9.59 -10.68 -18.39
N ASP A 51 9.80 -11.55 -19.37
CA ASP A 51 11.13 -11.79 -19.95
C ASP A 51 11.55 -10.65 -20.88
N ALA A 52 12.81 -10.68 -21.32
CA ALA A 52 13.37 -9.69 -22.24
C ALA A 52 12.68 -9.65 -23.62
N THR A 53 11.83 -10.63 -23.94
CA THR A 53 11.02 -10.69 -25.18
C THR A 53 9.60 -10.17 -24.97
N GLY A 54 9.26 -9.71 -23.76
CA GLY A 54 7.94 -9.21 -23.39
C GLY A 54 6.93 -10.32 -23.09
N ARG A 55 7.37 -11.57 -22.87
CA ARG A 55 6.47 -12.66 -22.50
C ARG A 55 6.32 -12.73 -20.99
N LEU A 56 5.08 -12.89 -20.53
CA LEU A 56 4.77 -13.11 -19.13
C LEU A 56 5.40 -14.43 -18.67
N ILE A 57 6.24 -14.35 -17.64
CA ILE A 57 6.85 -15.51 -16.99
C ILE A 57 6.01 -15.91 -15.78
N THR A 58 5.61 -14.95 -14.97
CA THR A 58 4.97 -15.21 -13.67
C THR A 58 4.01 -14.08 -13.30
N ALA A 59 2.92 -14.45 -12.63
CA ALA A 59 1.97 -13.52 -12.05
C ALA A 59 1.76 -13.90 -10.57
N CYS A 60 1.92 -12.93 -9.67
CA CYS A 60 1.79 -13.11 -8.23
C CYS A 60 0.79 -12.10 -7.67
N ASP A 61 -0.15 -12.55 -6.85
CA ASP A 61 -0.99 -11.64 -6.08
C ASP A 61 -0.11 -10.88 -5.06
N VAL A 62 -0.21 -9.56 -5.09
CA VAL A 62 0.53 -8.66 -4.18
C VAL A 62 -0.43 -7.73 -3.44
N THR A 63 -1.73 -8.06 -3.42
CA THR A 63 -2.76 -7.24 -2.79
C THR A 63 -2.47 -7.01 -1.31
N GLU A 64 -2.07 -8.06 -0.59
CA GLU A 64 -1.72 -7.95 0.83
C GLU A 64 -0.57 -6.98 1.06
N LYS A 65 0.50 -7.07 0.25
CA LYS A 65 1.66 -6.17 0.35
C LYS A 65 1.31 -4.72 0.05
N VAL A 66 0.42 -4.48 -0.92
CA VAL A 66 -0.07 -3.13 -1.24
C VAL A 66 -0.88 -2.57 -0.07
N ILE A 67 -1.73 -3.40 0.56
CA ILE A 67 -2.49 -3.01 1.74
C ILE A 67 -1.55 -2.74 2.93
N GLU A 68 -0.56 -3.59 3.17
CA GLU A 68 0.43 -3.38 4.23
C GLU A 68 1.19 -2.07 4.04
N HIS A 69 1.65 -1.79 2.83
CA HIS A 69 2.36 -0.55 2.55
C HIS A 69 1.46 0.69 2.68
N LEU A 70 0.18 0.57 2.31
CA LEU A 70 -0.79 1.63 2.56
C LEU A 70 -0.93 1.94 4.07
N LYS A 71 -0.89 0.92 4.95
CA LYS A 71 -0.88 1.15 6.41
C LYS A 71 0.35 1.94 6.84
N GLU A 72 1.52 1.63 6.29
CA GLU A 72 2.76 2.36 6.57
C GLU A 72 2.64 3.83 6.15
N MET A 73 2.08 4.11 4.95
CA MET A 73 1.86 5.49 4.49
C MET A 73 0.92 6.29 5.41
N ILE A 74 -0.10 5.65 5.99
CA ILE A 74 -0.99 6.25 6.98
C ILE A 74 -0.23 6.52 8.29
N ARG A 75 0.58 5.56 8.75
CA ARG A 75 1.42 5.71 9.94
C ARG A 75 2.39 6.89 9.82
N ASP A 76 2.92 7.11 8.64
CA ASP A 76 3.88 8.18 8.34
C ASP A 76 3.24 9.54 8.02
N ASP A 77 1.91 9.69 8.19
CA ASP A 77 1.15 10.92 7.82
C ASP A 77 1.24 11.31 6.33
N THR A 78 1.77 10.41 5.49
CA THR A 78 1.87 10.66 4.05
C THR A 78 0.50 10.55 3.37
N TRP A 79 -0.46 9.91 4.03
CA TRP A 79 -1.83 9.77 3.55
C TRP A 79 -2.86 9.93 4.67
N THR A 80 -3.64 11.03 4.62
CA THR A 80 -4.50 11.47 5.74
C THR A 80 -6.00 11.24 5.53
N SER A 81 -6.41 10.74 4.36
CA SER A 81 -7.82 10.43 4.08
C SER A 81 -7.97 9.40 2.97
N SER A 82 -8.77 8.35 3.15
CA SER A 82 -9.07 7.40 2.07
C SER A 82 -10.53 7.54 1.58
N PRO A 83 -10.77 7.67 0.26
CA PRO A 83 -12.10 7.55 -0.34
C PRO A 83 -12.56 6.08 -0.47
N HIS A 84 -11.72 5.12 -0.09
CA HIS A 84 -11.90 3.72 -0.44
C HIS A 84 -12.77 2.97 0.58
N PRO A 85 -13.95 2.44 0.20
CA PRO A 85 -14.92 1.89 1.14
C PRO A 85 -14.43 0.63 1.86
N ILE A 86 -13.59 -0.20 1.22
CA ILE A 86 -12.94 -1.35 1.90
C ILE A 86 -11.97 -0.88 2.97
N LEU A 87 -11.37 0.31 2.81
CA LEU A 87 -10.38 0.83 3.73
C LEU A 87 -11.02 1.77 4.75
N ASP A 88 -12.21 2.30 4.54
CA ASP A 88 -12.86 3.28 5.44
C ASP A 88 -12.95 2.77 6.89
N ASP A 89 -13.46 1.55 7.09
CA ASP A 89 -13.53 0.91 8.41
C ASP A 89 -12.13 0.62 9.00
N PHE A 90 -11.14 0.34 8.15
CA PHE A 90 -9.77 0.05 8.58
C PHE A 90 -8.93 1.33 8.77
N PHE A 91 -9.27 2.42 8.09
CA PHE A 91 -8.54 3.67 8.08
C PHE A 91 -8.67 4.35 9.44
N ALA A 92 -9.87 4.34 10.02
CA ALA A 92 -10.10 4.79 11.39
C ALA A 92 -9.26 3.96 12.38
N ALA A 93 -9.31 2.63 12.27
CA ALA A 93 -8.56 1.73 13.16
C ALA A 93 -7.04 1.90 13.05
N TRP A 94 -6.50 2.01 11.83
CA TRP A 94 -5.07 2.21 11.59
C TRP A 94 -4.59 3.60 11.96
N SER A 95 -5.43 4.63 11.79
CA SER A 95 -5.12 5.99 12.26
C SER A 95 -5.03 6.02 13.79
N GLU A 96 -5.97 5.38 14.50
CA GLU A 96 -5.91 5.24 15.96
C GLU A 96 -4.70 4.42 16.44
N GLU A 97 -4.31 3.38 15.69
CA GLU A 97 -3.08 2.62 15.94
C GLU A 97 -1.83 3.47 15.74
N ALA A 98 -1.73 4.21 14.63
CA ALA A 98 -0.60 5.10 14.35
C ALA A 98 -0.40 6.17 15.43
N VAL A 99 -1.50 6.74 15.94
CA VAL A 99 -1.45 7.71 17.05
C VAL A 99 -0.93 7.04 18.34
N ARG A 100 -1.36 5.82 18.65
CA ARG A 100 -0.88 5.07 19.82
C ARG A 100 0.59 4.69 19.69
N ASP A 101 1.03 4.23 18.53
CA ASP A 101 2.42 3.88 18.27
C ASP A 101 3.34 5.09 18.45
N ARG A 102 2.98 6.26 17.89
CA ARG A 102 3.73 7.51 18.10
C ARG A 102 3.80 7.90 19.57
N ALA A 103 2.70 7.75 20.31
CA ALA A 103 2.69 8.04 21.75
C ALA A 103 3.61 7.10 22.53
N ASN A 104 3.68 5.82 22.13
CA ASN A 104 4.52 4.81 22.76
C ASN A 104 6.02 5.03 22.45
N ASP A 105 6.36 5.41 21.21
CA ASP A 105 7.74 5.75 20.83
C ASP A 105 8.25 6.98 21.61
N LEU A 106 7.40 8.00 21.80
CA LEU A 106 7.73 9.18 22.62
C LEU A 106 7.92 8.84 24.11
N GLU A 107 7.17 7.86 24.63
CA GLU A 107 7.33 7.36 26.00
C GLU A 107 8.64 6.56 26.13
N HIS A 108 8.95 5.71 25.14
CA HIS A 108 10.19 4.93 25.09
C HIS A 108 11.43 5.85 25.08
N GLU A 109 11.43 6.89 24.22
CA GLU A 109 12.51 7.87 24.15
C GLU A 109 12.67 8.64 25.47
N HIS A 110 11.56 8.95 26.16
CA HIS A 110 11.58 9.57 27.49
C HIS A 110 12.22 8.66 28.55
N VAL A 111 11.90 7.36 28.52
CA VAL A 111 12.47 6.37 29.45
C VAL A 111 13.96 6.18 29.21
N GLU A 112 14.39 6.02 27.96
CA GLU A 112 15.82 5.89 27.61
C GLU A 112 16.62 7.14 27.99
N SER A 113 16.07 8.33 27.72
CA SER A 113 16.68 9.61 28.11
C SER A 113 16.78 9.75 29.64
N ALA A 114 15.78 9.26 30.38
CA ALA A 114 15.79 9.27 31.83
C ALA A 114 16.80 8.27 32.41
N MET A 115 17.01 7.11 31.78
CA MET A 115 17.99 6.10 32.19
C MET A 115 19.44 6.52 31.94
N LEU A 116 19.71 7.29 30.88
CA LEU A 116 21.06 7.76 30.54
C LEU A 116 21.58 8.86 31.47
N ASN A 117 20.69 9.51 32.22
CA ASN A 117 20.97 10.64 33.12
C ASN A 117 21.08 10.24 34.62
N ILE A 118 21.23 8.94 34.92
CA ILE A 118 21.44 8.38 36.27
C ILE A 118 22.86 7.79 36.34
#